data_AF-A0A7X8C8J3-F1
#
_entry.id   AF-A0A7X8C8J3-F1
#
_cell.length_a   1.000
_cell.length_b   1.000
_cell.length_c   1.000
_cell.angle_alpha   90.00
_cell.angle_beta   90.00
_cell.angle_gamma   90.00
#
_symmetry.space_group_name_H-M   'P 1'
#
loop_
_entity.id
_entity.type
_entity.pdbx_description
1 polymer ?
#
loop_
_entity_poly.entity_id
_entity_poly.type
_entity_poly.pdbx_seq_one_letter_code
_entity_poly.pdbx_strand_id
1 'polypeptide(L)' 'MEYYTYILRSKTTGKYYCGQTNNMSDRILRHNSGRNKYTKHGVPWEFY' A
#
# COMPACT_ATOMS: atom_id res chain seq x y z
N MET A 1 3.84 -11.62 -17.76
CA MET A 1 4.35 -10.88 -16.59
C MET A 1 3.56 -11.34 -15.38
N GLU A 2 4.24 -11.64 -14.28
CA GLU A 2 3.59 -12.04 -13.04
C GLU A 2 2.95 -10.82 -12.36
N TYR A 3 1.77 -11.02 -11.76
CA TYR A 3 1.08 -10.04 -10.96
C TYR A 3 0.77 -10.65 -9.60
N TYR A 4 0.96 -9.86 -8.55
CA TYR A 4 0.68 -10.24 -7.18
C TYR A 4 -0.52 -9.46 -6.69
N THR A 5 -1.46 -10.15 -6.07
CA THR A 5 -2.48 -9.54 -5.22
C THR A 5 -1.91 -9.42 -3.81
N TYR A 6 -2.12 -8.28 -3.16
CA TYR A 6 -1.57 -7.99 -1.84
C TYR A 6 -2.58 -7.26 -0.96
N ILE A 7 -2.35 -7.33 0.34
CA ILE A 7 -3.02 -6.53 1.35
C ILE A 7 -1.97 -5.67 2.05
N LEU A 8 -2.26 -4.38 2.19
CA LEU A 8 -1.52 -3.46 3.04
C LEU A 8 -2.34 -3.16 4.29
N ARG A 9 -1.68 -3.04 5.44
CA ARG A 9 -2.26 -2.50 6.66
C ARG A 9 -1.64 -1.16 7.00
N SER A 10 -2.48 -0.16 7.21
CA SER A 10 -2.09 1.14 7.76
C SER A 10 -1.77 0.99 9.23
N LYS A 11 -0.56 1.37 9.64
CA LYS A 11 -0.16 1.37 11.05
C LYS A 11 -0.79 2.51 11.84
N THR A 12 -1.21 3.57 11.16
CA THR A 12 -1.81 4.76 11.78
C THR A 12 -3.31 4.61 12.00
N THR A 13 -4.02 4.00 11.05
CA THR A 13 -5.50 3.95 11.06
C THR A 13 -6.05 2.53 11.20
N GLY A 14 -5.20 1.50 11.17
CA GLY A 14 -5.61 0.10 11.20
C GLY A 14 -6.34 -0.38 9.93
N LYS A 15 -6.54 0.51 8.95
CA LYS A 15 -7.26 0.20 7.71
C LYS A 15 -6.47 -0.77 6.84
N TYR A 16 -7.20 -1.62 6.14
CA TYR A 16 -6.65 -2.49 5.11
C TYR A 16 -6.85 -1.88 3.72
N TYR A 17 -5.89 -2.13 2.83
CA TYR A 17 -5.97 -1.79 1.41
C TYR A 17 -5.59 -3.01 0.60
N CYS A 18 -6.49 -3.50 -0.23
CA CYS A 18 -6.20 -4.57 -1.18
C CYS A 18 -5.85 -3.98 -2.55
N GLY A 19 -4.92 -4.62 -3.25
CA GLY A 19 -4.53 -4.20 -4.58
C GLY A 19 -3.76 -5.26 -5.33
N GLN A 20 -3.37 -4.93 -6.55
CA GLN A 20 -2.52 -5.78 -7.39
C GLN A 20 -1.36 -4.98 -7.98
N THR A 21 -0.22 -5.63 -8.17
CA THR A 21 0.98 -5.00 -8.73
C THR A 21 1.88 -6.05 -9.35
N ASN A 22 2.66 -5.67 -10.35
CA ASN A 22 3.78 -6.46 -10.86
C ASN A 22 5.11 -6.09 -10.16
N ASN A 23 5.11 -5.08 -9.29
CA ASN A 23 6.26 -4.65 -8.51
C ASN A 23 5.81 -4.25 -7.07
N MET A 24 6.14 -5.09 -6.09
CA MET A 24 5.76 -4.91 -4.68
C MET A 24 6.55 -3.78 -4.01
N SER A 25 7.84 -3.66 -4.32
CA SER A 25 8.74 -2.67 -3.71
C SER A 25 8.39 -1.22 -4.11
N ASP A 26 8.16 -0.97 -5.40
CA ASP A 26 7.69 0.34 -5.86
C ASP A 26 6.29 0.65 -5.31
N ARG A 27 5.43 -0.37 -5.20
CA ARG A 27 4.07 -0.19 -4.68
C ARG A 27 4.07 0.33 -3.25
N ILE A 28 4.83 -0.30 -2.35
CA ILE A 28 4.84 0.11 -0.93
C ILE A 28 5.44 1.51 -0.77
N LEU A 29 6.49 1.84 -1.52
CA LEU A 29 7.09 3.19 -1.56
C LEU A 29 6.07 4.24 -2.00
N ARG A 30 5.29 3.98 -3.05
CA ARG A 30 4.25 4.90 -3.52
C ARG A 30 3.17 5.14 -2.48
N HIS A 31 2.68 4.09 -1.80
CA HIS A 31 1.70 4.25 -0.74
C HIS A 31 2.25 5.09 0.42
N ASN A 32 3.51 4.84 0.82
CA ASN A 32 4.16 5.53 1.92
C ASN A 32 4.64 6.95 1.58
N SER A 33 4.79 7.29 0.30
CA SER A 33 5.08 8.66 -0.14
C SER A 33 3.92 9.65 0.08
N GLY A 34 2.73 9.18 0.46
CA GLY A 34 1.56 10.05 0.66
C GLY A 34 1.01 10.69 -0.64
N ARG A 35 1.42 10.22 -1.82
CA ARG A 35 1.05 10.80 -3.11
C ARG A 35 -0.44 10.69 -3.45
N ASN A 36 -1.15 9.69 -2.91
CA ASN A 36 -2.56 9.45 -3.22
C ASN A 36 -3.47 10.04 -2.15
N LYS A 37 -4.44 10.89 -2.56
CA LYS A 37 -5.38 11.60 -1.68
C LYS A 37 -6.08 10.68 -0.68
N TYR A 38 -6.42 9.45 -1.07
CA TYR A 38 -7.15 8.52 -0.22
C TYR A 38 -6.25 7.74 0.73
N THR A 39 -5.05 7.35 0.30
CA THR A 39 -4.16 6.50 1.10
C THR A 39 -3.15 7.28 1.92
N LYS A 40 -2.96 8.58 1.65
CA LYS A 40 -2.00 9.43 2.39
C LYS A 40 -2.27 9.51 3.89
N HIS A 41 -3.52 9.44 4.31
CA HIS A 41 -3.91 9.48 5.72
C HIS A 41 -3.67 8.14 6.45
N GLY A 42 -3.28 7.08 5.74
CA GLY A 42 -2.95 5.78 6.33
C GLY A 42 -1.47 5.45 6.33
N VAL A 43 -0.59 6.39 5.97
CA VAL A 43 0.86 6.19 6.08
C VAL A 43 1.26 6.10 7.56
N PRO A 44 2.17 5.18 7.96
CA PRO A 44 2.84 4.18 7.13
C PRO A 44 1.99 2.92 6.92
N TRP A 45 2.03 2.43 5.68
CA TRP A 45 1.50 1.16 5.22
C TRP A 45 2.59 0.09 5.26
N GLU A 46 2.22 -1.12 5.64
CA GLU A 46 3.05 -2.32 5.63
C GLU A 46 2.29 -3.46 4.94
N PHE A 47 2.99 -4.40 4.31
CA PHE A 47 2.35 -5.63 3.85
C PHE A 47 1.84 -6.43 5.04
N TYR A 48 0.58 -6.88 4.97
CA TYR A 48 -0.04 -7.74 5.97
C TYR A 48 0.18 -9.22 5.63
#